data_AF-A0A1F7WNT3-F1
#
_entry.id   AF-A0A1F7WNT3-F1
#
_cell.length_a   1.000
_cell.length_b   1.000
_cell.length_c   1.000
_cell.angle_alpha   90.00
_cell.angle_beta   90.00
_cell.angle_gamma   90.00
#
_symmetry.space_group_name_H-M   'P 1'
#
loop_
_entity.id
_entity.type
_entity.pdbx_description
1 polymer ?
#
loop_
_entity_poly.entity_id
_entity_poly.type
_entity_poly.pdbx_seq_one_letter_code
_entity_poly.pdbx_strand_id
1 'polypeptide(L)'
;MKNNYFILFLSAIFFCTIAASILLMAGNAAFASGIEFKTATHTDKLIKINYPQISGMSDAAKMSKINALIKDHALAIKSPFAEELKDVEMDGNYTIEYIGSNILSVKYCVFANVKNAAHPVDVIAAANIDLNALKTLKLSEVVTVDQSLVELFLKGGYVPRGEDLDLSSAGALKDIIAGFDKKELLTRFKDPSAAFYFTKDSLVISAEVIHAAGDHAEFAVSYKDLGKALLLKPEGFSKLK
;
A
#
# COMPACT_ATOMS: atom_id res chain seq x y z
N MET A 1 43.89 -13.03 -21.45
CA MET A 1 43.42 -12.06 -22.47
C MET A 1 41.90 -12.13 -22.54
N LYS A 2 41.26 -10.99 -22.79
CA LYS A 2 39.93 -10.59 -22.30
C LYS A 2 38.74 -11.44 -22.79
N ASN A 3 37.83 -11.67 -21.85
CA ASN A 3 36.43 -12.05 -22.03
C ASN A 3 35.70 -11.04 -22.92
N ASN A 4 34.85 -11.54 -23.83
CA ASN A 4 33.79 -10.77 -24.47
C ASN A 4 32.50 -11.59 -24.41
N TYR A 5 31.74 -11.42 -23.33
CA TYR A 5 30.29 -11.67 -23.35
C TYR A 5 29.62 -10.31 -23.36
N PHE A 6 29.16 -9.93 -24.55
CA PHE A 6 28.31 -8.77 -24.78
C PHE A 6 26.93 -9.11 -24.23
N ILE A 7 26.66 -8.73 -22.98
CA ILE A 7 25.32 -8.84 -22.39
C ILE A 7 24.53 -7.63 -22.85
N LEU A 8 23.60 -7.85 -23.78
CA LEU A 8 22.52 -6.91 -24.09
C LEU A 8 21.64 -6.77 -22.84
N PHE A 9 21.65 -5.59 -22.22
CA PHE A 9 20.61 -5.19 -21.28
C PHE A 9 19.34 -4.87 -22.08
N LEU A 10 18.40 -5.80 -22.12
CA LEU A 10 17.00 -5.48 -22.41
C LEU A 10 16.44 -4.81 -21.16
N SER A 11 16.24 -3.50 -21.21
CA SER A 11 15.39 -2.78 -20.25
C SER A 11 13.95 -3.22 -20.48
N ALA A 12 13.47 -4.20 -19.72
CA ALA A 12 12.06 -4.54 -19.67
C ALA A 12 11.31 -3.36 -19.03
N ILE A 13 10.51 -2.66 -19.82
CA ILE A 13 9.57 -1.66 -19.32
C ILE A 13 8.48 -2.45 -18.58
N PHE A 14 8.54 -2.46 -17.25
CA PHE A 14 7.50 -3.03 -16.41
C PHE A 14 6.32 -2.07 -16.44
N PHE A 15 5.41 -2.27 -17.40
CA PHE A 15 4.11 -1.63 -17.37
C PHE A 15 3.33 -2.24 -16.21
N CYS A 16 3.08 -1.45 -15.16
CA CYS A 16 2.07 -1.78 -14.17
C CYS A 16 0.72 -1.81 -14.90
N THR A 17 0.31 -3.00 -15.37
CA THR A 17 -0.90 -3.18 -16.15
C THR A 17 -2.10 -2.86 -15.28
N ILE A 18 -2.89 -1.89 -15.73
CA ILE A 18 -4.15 -1.48 -15.11
C ILE A 18 -5.12 -2.66 -15.25
N ALA A 19 -5.27 -3.46 -14.21
CA ALA A 19 -6.51 -4.16 -13.99
C ALA A 19 -7.55 -3.10 -13.59
N ALA A 20 -8.32 -2.63 -14.56
CA ALA A 20 -9.49 -1.80 -14.31
C ALA A 20 -10.53 -2.67 -13.60
N SER A 21 -10.39 -2.83 -12.30
CA SER A 21 -11.42 -3.43 -11.45
C SER A 21 -12.58 -2.46 -11.41
N ILE A 22 -13.59 -2.68 -12.25
CA ILE A 22 -14.91 -2.11 -12.09
C ILE A 22 -15.44 -2.65 -10.76
N LEU A 23 -15.29 -1.86 -9.71
CA LEU A 23 -15.82 -2.19 -8.39
C LEU A 23 -17.35 -2.06 -8.47
N LEU A 24 -18.05 -3.20 -8.47
CA LEU A 24 -19.48 -3.22 -8.18
C LEU A 24 -19.68 -2.69 -6.75
N MET A 25 -20.07 -1.42 -6.67
CA MET A 25 -20.54 -0.75 -5.46
C MET A 25 -21.86 -1.38 -4.99
N ALA A 26 -21.77 -2.45 -4.20
CA ALA A 26 -22.92 -2.97 -3.46
C ALA A 26 -22.57 -3.05 -1.96
N GLY A 27 -22.79 -1.93 -1.27
CA GLY A 27 -22.97 -1.89 0.19
C GLY A 27 -22.21 -0.79 0.94
N ASN A 28 -22.82 0.40 1.06
CA ASN A 28 -23.03 1.16 2.33
C ASN A 28 -23.35 2.64 2.06
N ALA A 29 -24.63 2.91 1.84
CA ALA A 29 -25.20 4.17 1.34
C ALA A 29 -25.39 5.29 2.39
N ALA A 30 -24.45 5.49 3.33
CA ALA A 30 -24.58 6.61 4.29
C ALA A 30 -23.39 7.58 4.32
N PHE A 31 -22.19 7.15 3.93
CA PHE A 31 -21.03 8.04 3.71
C PHE A 31 -20.61 8.13 2.23
N ALA A 32 -20.93 7.11 1.43
CA ALA A 32 -20.59 7.08 0.01
C ALA A 32 -21.58 7.85 -0.89
N SER A 33 -22.74 8.29 -0.38
CA SER A 33 -23.66 9.10 -1.19
C SER A 33 -23.12 10.52 -1.34
N GLY A 34 -22.59 10.83 -2.52
CA GLY A 34 -22.14 12.18 -2.88
C GLY A 34 -20.63 12.45 -2.71
N ILE A 35 -19.84 11.48 -2.23
CA ILE A 35 -18.38 11.57 -2.28
C ILE A 35 -17.91 11.14 -3.67
N GLU A 36 -17.21 12.05 -4.35
CA GLU A 36 -16.54 11.78 -5.62
C GLU A 36 -15.03 11.81 -5.42
N PHE A 37 -14.31 10.96 -6.16
CA PHE A 37 -12.87 10.97 -6.22
C PHE A 37 -12.40 11.44 -7.59
N LYS A 38 -11.50 12.42 -7.59
CA LYS A 38 -10.81 12.89 -8.79
C LYS A 38 -9.32 12.70 -8.60
N THR A 39 -8.65 12.26 -9.65
CA THR A 39 -7.19 12.15 -9.62
C THR A 39 -6.57 13.54 -9.67
N ALA A 40 -5.72 13.83 -8.69
CA ALA A 40 -4.75 14.91 -8.76
C ALA A 40 -3.36 14.33 -9.04
N THR A 41 -2.54 15.10 -9.73
CA THR A 41 -1.17 14.73 -10.08
C THR A 41 -0.21 15.74 -9.50
N HIS A 42 0.79 15.27 -8.75
CA HIS A 42 1.98 16.06 -8.45
C HIS A 42 3.06 15.74 -9.48
N THR A 43 3.57 16.77 -10.14
CA THR A 43 4.71 16.67 -11.05
C THR A 43 5.83 17.58 -10.58
N ASP A 44 7.02 17.01 -10.42
CA ASP A 44 8.27 17.73 -10.17
C ASP A 44 9.41 17.03 -10.92
N LYS A 45 9.86 17.63 -12.03
CA LYS A 45 10.83 17.01 -12.96
C LYS A 45 10.38 15.62 -13.44
N LEU A 46 11.12 14.56 -13.06
CA LEU A 46 10.85 13.16 -13.39
C LEU A 46 10.00 12.44 -12.34
N ILE A 47 9.48 13.18 -11.35
CA ILE A 47 8.60 12.66 -10.32
C ILE A 47 7.16 12.98 -10.72
N LYS A 48 6.35 11.95 -10.88
CA LYS A 48 4.91 12.04 -11.13
C LYS A 48 4.17 11.12 -10.17
N ILE A 49 3.38 11.70 -9.26
CA ILE A 49 2.61 10.93 -8.26
C ILE A 49 1.14 11.32 -8.38
N ASN A 50 0.31 10.35 -8.73
CA ASN A 50 -1.13 10.49 -8.74
C ASN A 50 -1.70 10.13 -7.37
N TYR A 51 -2.67 10.92 -6.88
CA TYR A 51 -3.36 10.69 -5.62
C TYR A 51 -4.83 11.15 -5.72
N PRO A 52 -5.74 10.60 -4.89
CA PRO A 52 -7.14 11.01 -4.94
C PRO A 52 -7.34 12.38 -4.29
N GLN A 53 -8.31 13.12 -4.80
CA GLN A 53 -8.94 14.24 -4.11
C GLN A 53 -10.43 13.97 -4.01
N ILE A 54 -10.96 14.18 -2.81
CA ILE A 54 -12.37 14.07 -2.50
C ILE A 54 -13.08 15.37 -2.85
N SER A 55 -14.26 15.25 -3.46
CA SER A 55 -15.24 16.32 -3.63
C SER A 55 -16.64 15.88 -3.21
N GLY A 56 -17.56 16.83 -3.06
CA GLY A 56 -18.99 16.57 -2.81
C GLY A 56 -19.38 16.34 -1.35
N MET A 57 -18.45 16.46 -0.40
CA MET A 57 -18.78 16.50 1.02
C MET A 57 -19.45 17.83 1.41
N SER A 58 -20.48 17.76 2.25
CA SER A 58 -21.17 18.95 2.80
C SER A 58 -20.29 19.78 3.72
N ASP A 59 -19.44 19.12 4.53
CA ASP A 59 -18.45 19.77 5.38
C ASP A 59 -17.15 20.04 4.60
N ALA A 60 -17.06 21.26 4.04
CA ALA A 60 -15.90 21.69 3.26
C ALA A 60 -14.59 21.75 4.07
N ALA A 61 -14.66 22.06 5.37
CA ALA A 61 -13.48 22.14 6.23
C ALA A 61 -12.92 20.74 6.51
N LYS A 62 -13.81 19.77 6.79
CA LYS A 62 -13.46 18.36 6.93
C LYS A 62 -12.87 17.79 5.63
N MET A 63 -13.52 18.06 4.49
CA MET A 63 -13.05 17.65 3.17
C MET A 63 -11.64 18.17 2.87
N SER A 64 -11.39 19.46 3.14
CA SER A 64 -10.08 20.08 2.94
C SER A 64 -8.98 19.41 3.78
N LYS A 65 -9.27 19.10 5.06
CA LYS A 65 -8.35 18.38 5.93
C LYS A 65 -8.05 16.97 5.44
N ILE A 66 -9.06 16.23 4.99
CA ILE A 66 -8.86 14.88 4.44
C ILE A 66 -7.99 14.94 3.17
N ASN A 67 -8.29 15.87 2.25
CA ASN A 67 -7.49 16.06 1.04
C ASN A 67 -6.04 16.45 1.34
N ALA A 68 -5.79 17.24 2.40
CA ALA A 68 -4.45 17.54 2.86
C ALA A 68 -3.72 16.27 3.35
N LEU A 69 -4.36 15.45 4.18
CA LEU A 69 -3.78 14.19 4.66
C LEU A 69 -3.44 13.22 3.52
N ILE A 70 -4.34 13.09 2.53
CA ILE A 70 -4.11 12.26 1.34
C ILE A 70 -2.87 12.74 0.60
N LYS A 71 -2.81 14.05 0.30
CA LYS A 71 -1.69 14.66 -0.42
C LYS A 71 -0.38 14.54 0.35
N ASP A 72 -0.37 14.89 1.63
CA ASP A 72 0.83 14.86 2.47
C ASP A 72 1.41 13.44 2.52
N HIS A 73 0.55 12.43 2.68
CA HIS A 73 0.98 11.03 2.66
C HIS A 73 1.49 10.59 1.29
N ALA A 74 0.80 10.93 0.20
CA ALA A 74 1.24 10.61 -1.16
C ALA A 74 2.64 11.19 -1.47
N LEU A 75 2.91 12.40 -0.99
CA LEU A 75 4.19 13.08 -1.20
C LEU A 75 5.31 12.60 -0.26
N ALA A 76 4.96 12.04 0.91
CA ALA A 76 5.91 11.44 1.84
C ALA A 76 6.60 10.19 1.27
N ILE A 77 6.06 9.57 0.20
CA ILE A 77 6.70 8.45 -0.52
C ILE A 77 8.10 8.82 -1.05
N LYS A 78 8.37 10.12 -1.22
CA LYS A 78 9.67 10.64 -1.66
C LYS A 78 10.74 10.62 -0.56
N SER A 79 10.34 10.51 0.71
CA SER A 79 11.25 10.65 1.86
C SER A 79 12.43 9.67 1.86
N PRO A 80 12.29 8.39 1.46
CA PRO A 80 13.41 7.47 1.35
C PRO A 80 14.47 7.88 0.30
N PHE A 81 14.12 8.76 -0.63
CA PHE A 81 14.97 9.23 -1.73
C PHE A 81 15.37 10.69 -1.58
N ALA A 82 15.29 11.23 -0.35
CA ALA A 82 15.45 12.67 -0.10
C ALA A 82 16.81 13.22 -0.57
N GLU A 83 17.88 12.40 -0.49
CA GLU A 83 19.22 12.80 -0.90
C GLU A 83 19.41 12.71 -2.44
N GLU A 84 18.60 11.89 -3.10
CA GLU A 84 18.66 11.58 -4.53
C GLU A 84 17.55 12.23 -5.35
N LEU A 85 16.71 13.11 -4.78
CA LEU A 85 15.53 13.68 -5.47
C LEU A 85 15.84 14.34 -6.82
N LYS A 86 17.07 14.82 -7.03
CA LYS A 86 17.48 15.43 -8.30
C LYS A 86 17.74 14.40 -9.42
N ASP A 87 17.97 13.15 -9.06
CA ASP A 87 18.42 12.05 -9.91
C ASP A 87 17.44 10.86 -9.89
N VAL A 88 16.28 10.99 -9.23
CA VAL A 88 15.23 9.96 -9.17
C VAL A 88 14.14 10.22 -10.21
N GLU A 89 13.81 9.17 -10.95
CA GLU A 89 12.58 9.07 -11.73
C GLU A 89 11.54 8.32 -10.89
N MET A 90 10.31 8.84 -10.84
CA MET A 90 9.23 8.27 -10.04
C MET A 90 7.91 8.34 -10.81
N ASP A 91 7.21 7.23 -10.94
CA ASP A 91 5.82 7.20 -11.43
C ASP A 91 4.95 6.42 -10.44
N GLY A 92 3.99 7.11 -9.85
CA GLY A 92 3.11 6.60 -8.80
C GLY A 92 1.65 6.70 -9.16
N ASN A 93 0.92 5.62 -8.88
CA ASN A 93 -0.54 5.57 -8.95
C ASN A 93 -1.14 5.12 -7.62
N TYR A 94 -2.46 5.24 -7.52
CA TYR A 94 -3.19 4.88 -6.31
C TYR A 94 -4.40 4.00 -6.61
N THR A 95 -4.85 3.32 -5.57
CA THR A 95 -6.12 2.59 -5.49
C THR A 95 -6.81 2.95 -4.18
N ILE A 96 -8.13 3.06 -4.22
CA ILE A 96 -8.95 3.24 -3.00
C ILE A 96 -9.36 1.84 -2.57
N GLU A 97 -8.64 1.31 -1.58
CA GLU A 97 -8.82 -0.08 -1.10
C GLU A 97 -10.02 -0.20 -0.17
N TYR A 98 -10.34 0.87 0.56
CA TYR A 98 -11.50 0.91 1.43
C TYR A 98 -12.04 2.32 1.63
N ILE A 99 -13.36 2.44 1.63
CA ILE A 99 -14.08 3.63 2.07
C ILE A 99 -15.30 3.22 2.90
N GLY A 100 -15.34 3.69 4.14
CA GLY A 100 -16.51 3.60 5.03
C GLY A 100 -16.79 4.94 5.70
N SER A 101 -17.69 4.96 6.68
CA SER A 101 -17.98 6.21 7.43
C SER A 101 -16.87 6.68 8.34
N ASN A 102 -16.03 5.76 8.80
CA ASN A 102 -15.00 6.04 9.79
C ASN A 102 -13.57 5.96 9.24
N ILE A 103 -13.35 5.26 8.13
CA ILE A 103 -12.00 5.01 7.58
C ILE A 103 -12.01 5.20 6.07
N LEU A 104 -10.97 5.85 5.56
CA LEU A 104 -10.56 5.83 4.16
C LEU A 104 -9.18 5.20 4.08
N SER A 105 -8.99 4.23 3.19
CA SER A 105 -7.70 3.60 2.93
C SER A 105 -7.33 3.74 1.46
N VAL A 106 -6.21 4.41 1.21
CA VAL A 106 -5.67 4.67 -0.14
C VAL A 106 -4.30 4.04 -0.24
N LYS A 107 -4.14 3.06 -1.12
CA LYS A 107 -2.85 2.42 -1.41
C LYS A 107 -2.18 3.12 -2.58
N TYR A 108 -0.88 3.34 -2.45
CA TYR A 108 -0.01 3.88 -3.48
C TYR A 108 1.00 2.81 -3.91
N CYS A 109 1.14 2.64 -5.22
CA CYS A 109 2.17 1.83 -5.83
C CYS A 109 3.02 2.74 -6.70
N VAL A 110 4.31 2.82 -6.41
CA VAL A 110 5.22 3.80 -6.98
C VAL A 110 6.47 3.10 -7.48
N PHE A 111 6.71 3.23 -8.77
CA PHE A 111 8.01 2.90 -9.35
C PHE A 111 9.00 4.02 -9.02
N ALA A 112 10.19 3.66 -8.56
CA ALA A 112 11.29 4.61 -8.34
C ALA A 112 12.60 4.10 -8.93
N ASN A 113 13.28 4.95 -9.68
CA ASN A 113 14.56 4.63 -10.32
C ASN A 113 15.56 5.76 -10.08
N VAL A 114 16.54 5.52 -9.20
CA VAL A 114 17.65 6.46 -8.98
C VAL A 114 18.70 6.26 -10.06
N LYS A 115 19.20 7.34 -10.63
CA LYS A 115 20.27 7.30 -11.64
C LYS A 115 21.47 6.49 -11.15
N ASN A 116 21.93 5.56 -11.98
CA ASN A 116 23.03 4.62 -11.72
C ASN A 116 22.75 3.56 -10.62
N ALA A 117 21.50 3.43 -10.14
CA ALA A 117 21.12 2.28 -9.33
C ALA A 117 21.22 0.99 -10.16
N ALA A 118 21.45 -0.14 -9.48
CA ALA A 118 21.56 -1.44 -10.13
C ALA A 118 20.23 -1.87 -10.79
N HIS A 119 19.11 -1.48 -10.18
CA HIS A 119 17.76 -1.73 -10.64
C HIS A 119 16.81 -0.66 -10.05
N PRO A 120 15.66 -0.44 -10.68
CA PRO A 120 14.57 0.31 -10.04
C PRO A 120 14.01 -0.47 -8.84
N VAL A 121 13.15 0.18 -8.07
CA VAL A 121 12.42 -0.42 -6.96
C VAL A 121 10.94 -0.08 -7.05
N ASP A 122 10.10 -1.04 -6.69
CA ASP A 122 8.69 -0.81 -6.43
C ASP A 122 8.47 -0.46 -4.95
N VAL A 123 7.85 0.70 -4.73
CA VAL A 123 7.53 1.21 -3.40
C VAL A 123 6.03 1.13 -3.17
N ILE A 124 5.65 0.61 -2.02
CA ILE A 124 4.28 0.61 -1.53
C ILE A 124 4.16 1.49 -0.29
N ALA A 125 3.10 2.30 -0.27
CA ALA A 125 2.70 3.06 0.90
C ALA A 125 1.17 3.12 0.93
N ALA A 126 0.58 3.36 2.10
CA ALA A 126 -0.87 3.47 2.19
C ALA A 126 -1.31 4.49 3.24
N ALA A 127 -2.14 5.44 2.81
CA ALA A 127 -2.77 6.42 3.68
C ALA A 127 -4.03 5.81 4.29
N ASN A 128 -4.00 5.54 5.60
CA ASN A 128 -5.17 5.12 6.37
C ASN A 128 -5.67 6.29 7.19
N ILE A 129 -6.81 6.87 6.83
CA ILE A 129 -7.31 8.09 7.45
C ILE A 129 -8.51 7.76 8.32
N ASP A 130 -8.43 8.11 9.60
CA ASP A 130 -9.58 8.16 10.49
C ASP A 130 -10.41 9.40 10.13
N LEU A 131 -11.60 9.17 9.56
CA LEU A 131 -12.51 10.21 9.10
C LEU A 131 -13.19 10.96 10.25
N ASN A 132 -13.11 10.47 11.49
CA ASN A 132 -13.65 11.14 12.66
C ASN A 132 -12.57 11.97 13.36
N ALA A 133 -11.38 11.39 13.57
CA ALA A 133 -10.25 12.06 14.20
C ALA A 133 -9.46 12.97 13.25
N LEU A 134 -9.67 12.84 11.94
CA LEU A 134 -8.98 13.59 10.88
C LEU A 134 -7.46 13.49 11.00
N LYS A 135 -6.97 12.25 11.07
CA LYS A 135 -5.54 11.92 11.13
C LYS A 135 -5.24 10.67 10.33
N THR A 136 -3.98 10.55 9.91
CA THR A 136 -3.43 9.28 9.42
C THR A 136 -3.18 8.33 10.59
N LEU A 137 -3.55 7.06 10.41
CA LEU A 137 -3.42 5.98 11.38
C LEU A 137 -2.10 5.24 11.18
N LYS A 138 -1.45 4.90 12.29
CA LYS A 138 -0.33 3.94 12.34
C LYS A 138 -0.86 2.52 12.56
N LEU A 139 -0.07 1.51 12.17
CA LEU A 139 -0.46 0.11 12.33
C LEU A 139 -0.78 -0.21 13.81
N SER A 140 0.02 0.31 14.75
CA SER A 140 -0.17 0.14 16.19
C SER A 140 -1.40 0.82 16.79
N GLU A 141 -2.03 1.74 16.05
CA GLU A 141 -3.32 2.34 16.44
C GLU A 141 -4.52 1.51 15.94
N VAL A 142 -4.27 0.60 14.99
CA VAL A 142 -5.30 -0.21 14.33
C VAL A 142 -5.32 -1.63 14.84
N VAL A 143 -4.15 -2.21 15.12
CA VAL A 143 -4.00 -3.59 15.56
C VAL A 143 -2.93 -3.69 16.65
N THR A 144 -3.09 -4.66 17.55
CA THR A 144 -2.05 -5.00 18.53
C THR A 144 -0.83 -5.55 17.80
N VAL A 145 0.29 -4.82 17.83
CA VAL A 145 1.54 -5.22 17.14
C VAL A 145 2.42 -6.03 18.10
N ASP A 146 2.22 -7.35 18.08
CA ASP A 146 2.96 -8.33 18.88
C ASP A 146 3.41 -9.54 18.03
N GLN A 147 3.98 -10.54 18.68
CA GLN A 147 4.41 -11.77 18.00
C GLN A 147 3.25 -12.52 17.35
N SER A 148 2.05 -12.42 17.92
CA SER A 148 0.83 -13.06 17.39
C SER A 148 0.44 -12.45 16.05
N LEU A 149 0.56 -11.12 15.89
CA LEU A 149 0.33 -10.45 14.60
C LEU A 149 1.29 -10.94 13.53
N VAL A 150 2.58 -11.12 13.86
CA VAL A 150 3.58 -11.66 12.92
C VAL A 150 3.21 -13.08 12.48
N GLU A 151 2.72 -13.92 13.40
CA GLU A 151 2.27 -15.26 13.04
C GLU A 151 1.01 -15.28 12.17
N LEU A 152 0.08 -14.36 12.42
CA LEU A 152 -1.10 -14.19 11.59
C LEU A 152 -0.74 -13.68 10.20
N PHE A 153 0.19 -12.73 10.11
CA PHE A 153 0.72 -12.22 8.84
C PHE A 153 1.32 -13.33 7.97
N LEU A 154 2.21 -14.15 8.54
CA LEU A 154 2.86 -15.25 7.81
C LEU A 154 1.90 -16.38 7.39
N LYS A 155 0.71 -16.44 8.00
CA LYS A 155 -0.38 -17.36 7.64
C LYS A 155 -1.49 -16.67 6.83
N GLY A 156 -1.36 -15.37 6.61
CA GLY A 156 -2.34 -14.55 5.90
C GLY A 156 -2.45 -14.96 4.44
N GLY A 157 -3.55 -14.55 3.81
CA GLY A 157 -3.74 -14.76 2.37
C GLY A 157 -2.76 -13.89 1.60
N TYR A 158 -1.85 -14.50 0.84
CA TYR A 158 -0.99 -13.77 -0.08
C TYR A 158 -1.82 -12.96 -1.08
N VAL A 159 -1.43 -11.71 -1.32
CA VAL A 159 -2.06 -10.81 -2.30
C VAL A 159 -1.13 -10.71 -3.51
N PRO A 160 -1.48 -11.34 -4.66
CA PRO A 160 -0.65 -11.32 -5.86
C PRO A 160 -0.51 -9.92 -6.47
N ARG A 161 0.67 -9.61 -7.02
CA ARG A 161 0.96 -8.31 -7.67
C ARG A 161 0.77 -8.39 -9.19
N GLY A 162 -0.42 -8.80 -9.61
CA GLY A 162 -0.74 -9.05 -11.02
C GLY A 162 -0.26 -10.42 -11.51
N GLU A 163 -0.63 -10.79 -12.75
CA GLU A 163 -0.31 -12.10 -13.32
C GLU A 163 1.20 -12.30 -13.54
N ASP A 164 1.93 -11.22 -13.83
CA ASP A 164 3.37 -11.25 -14.12
C ASP A 164 4.26 -11.39 -12.86
N LEU A 165 3.68 -11.17 -11.67
CA LEU A 165 4.38 -11.24 -10.38
C LEU A 165 3.50 -11.89 -9.31
N ASP A 166 3.22 -13.18 -9.53
CA ASP A 166 2.54 -14.05 -8.58
C ASP A 166 3.53 -15.09 -8.00
N LEU A 167 3.96 -14.86 -6.76
CA LEU A 167 4.89 -15.75 -6.06
C LEU A 167 4.30 -17.15 -5.81
N SER A 168 2.98 -17.27 -5.71
CA SER A 168 2.31 -18.56 -5.53
C SER A 168 2.39 -19.37 -6.81
N SER A 169 1.98 -18.77 -7.94
CA SER A 169 2.04 -19.41 -9.26
C SER A 169 3.47 -19.72 -9.70
N ALA A 170 4.44 -18.89 -9.30
CA ALA A 170 5.87 -19.13 -9.52
C ALA A 170 6.50 -20.20 -8.60
N GLY A 171 5.75 -20.71 -7.60
CA GLY A 171 6.25 -21.69 -6.63
C GLY A 171 7.25 -21.13 -5.60
N ALA A 172 7.45 -19.81 -5.57
CA ALA A 172 8.43 -19.13 -4.70
C ALA A 172 7.85 -18.68 -3.35
N LEU A 173 6.51 -18.60 -3.22
CA LEU A 173 5.85 -18.04 -2.04
C LEU A 173 6.28 -18.70 -0.73
N LYS A 174 6.44 -20.02 -0.72
CA LYS A 174 6.86 -20.76 0.48
C LYS A 174 8.25 -20.34 0.95
N ASP A 175 9.18 -20.16 0.01
CA ASP A 175 10.56 -19.79 0.31
C ASP A 175 10.64 -18.34 0.77
N ILE A 176 9.83 -17.45 0.18
CA ILE A 176 9.68 -16.06 0.65
C ILE A 176 9.15 -16.01 2.09
N ILE A 177 8.07 -16.75 2.39
CA ILE A 177 7.53 -16.82 3.75
C ILE A 177 8.56 -17.38 4.74
N ALA A 178 9.32 -18.40 4.34
CA ALA A 178 10.35 -19.01 5.18
C ALA A 178 11.57 -18.10 5.40
N GLY A 179 11.82 -17.15 4.48
CA GLY A 179 12.93 -16.20 4.56
C GLY A 179 12.71 -15.04 5.54
N PHE A 180 11.48 -14.79 5.98
CA PHE A 180 11.21 -13.71 6.93
C PHE A 180 11.78 -13.99 8.32
N ASP A 181 12.59 -13.05 8.83
CA ASP A 181 12.93 -13.01 10.25
C ASP A 181 11.78 -12.40 11.06
N LYS A 182 11.24 -13.16 12.01
CA LYS A 182 10.08 -12.76 12.80
C LYS A 182 10.34 -11.55 13.70
N LYS A 183 11.57 -11.39 14.21
CA LYS A 183 11.94 -10.28 15.08
C LYS A 183 12.09 -9.00 14.26
N GLU A 184 12.65 -9.12 13.06
CA GLU A 184 12.70 -8.02 12.10
C GLU A 184 11.30 -7.60 11.67
N LEU A 185 10.41 -8.53 11.29
CA LEU A 185 9.01 -8.22 10.99
C LEU A 185 8.32 -7.47 12.14
N LEU A 186 8.46 -7.97 13.38
CA LEU A 186 7.90 -7.28 14.54
C LEU A 186 8.45 -5.85 14.71
N THR A 187 9.73 -5.66 14.43
CA THR A 187 10.37 -4.34 14.47
C THR A 187 9.80 -3.42 13.40
N ARG A 188 9.68 -3.91 12.15
CA ARG A 188 9.10 -3.15 11.03
C ARG A 188 7.63 -2.81 11.27
N PHE A 189 6.83 -3.74 11.80
CA PHE A 189 5.41 -3.49 12.09
C PHE A 189 5.19 -2.46 13.21
N LYS A 190 6.18 -2.24 14.08
CA LYS A 190 6.14 -1.18 15.09
C LYS A 190 6.56 0.19 14.53
N ASP A 191 7.19 0.22 13.36
CA ASP A 191 7.60 1.45 12.74
C ASP A 191 6.39 2.27 12.27
N PRO A 192 6.36 3.60 12.48
CA PRO A 192 5.27 4.45 11.99
C PRO A 192 5.06 4.41 10.48
N SER A 193 6.06 4.00 9.69
CA SER A 193 6.02 3.87 8.24
C SER A 193 5.56 2.50 7.72
N ALA A 194 5.24 1.54 8.61
CA ALA A 194 4.73 0.23 8.22
C ALA A 194 3.57 0.38 7.22
N ALA A 195 3.71 -0.21 6.03
CA ALA A 195 2.69 -0.13 5.00
C ALA A 195 1.58 -1.15 5.28
N PHE A 196 0.36 -0.66 5.44
CA PHE A 196 -0.83 -1.49 5.64
C PHE A 196 -2.05 -0.80 5.07
N TYR A 197 -3.12 -1.53 4.75
CA TYR A 197 -4.37 -0.94 4.31
C TYR A 197 -5.58 -1.79 4.71
N PHE A 198 -6.73 -1.13 4.80
CA PHE A 198 -8.00 -1.79 5.05
C PHE A 198 -8.58 -2.27 3.72
N THR A 199 -9.19 -3.45 3.75
CA THR A 199 -10.15 -3.90 2.73
C THR A 199 -11.52 -4.07 3.38
N LYS A 200 -12.47 -4.69 2.68
CA LYS A 200 -13.79 -4.97 3.24
C LYS A 200 -13.76 -5.95 4.42
N ASP A 201 -12.81 -6.89 4.43
CA ASP A 201 -12.80 -8.03 5.36
C ASP A 201 -11.44 -8.34 5.99
N SER A 202 -10.39 -7.62 5.61
CA SER A 202 -9.01 -7.94 5.99
C SER A 202 -8.17 -6.69 6.23
N LEU A 203 -7.18 -6.82 7.09
CA LEU A 203 -6.07 -5.88 7.18
C LEU A 203 -4.94 -6.45 6.32
N VAL A 204 -4.59 -5.76 5.24
CA VAL A 204 -3.44 -6.15 4.43
C VAL A 204 -2.22 -5.43 4.97
N ILE A 205 -1.14 -6.16 5.19
CA ILE A 205 0.14 -5.62 5.62
C ILE A 205 1.17 -5.96 4.53
N SER A 206 2.05 -5.03 4.23
CA SER A 206 3.18 -5.24 3.31
C SER A 206 4.48 -5.39 4.08
N ALA A 207 5.36 -6.29 3.63
CA ALA A 207 6.71 -6.44 4.14
C ALA A 207 7.70 -6.49 2.97
N GLU A 208 8.89 -5.93 3.18
CA GLU A 208 9.98 -5.95 2.19
C GLU A 208 10.44 -7.38 1.91
N VAL A 209 10.73 -7.66 0.64
CA VAL A 209 11.37 -8.90 0.19
C VAL A 209 12.49 -8.57 -0.79
N ILE A 210 13.27 -9.56 -1.18
CA ILE A 210 14.32 -9.37 -2.18
C ILE A 210 13.76 -8.82 -3.50
N HIS A 211 14.52 -7.99 -4.21
CA HIS A 211 14.09 -7.37 -5.48
C HIS A 211 13.56 -8.38 -6.50
N ALA A 212 14.22 -9.54 -6.63
CA ALA A 212 13.81 -10.62 -7.53
C ALA A 212 12.42 -11.21 -7.20
N ALA A 213 11.91 -10.99 -6.00
CA ALA A 213 10.58 -11.38 -5.55
C ALA A 213 9.57 -10.21 -5.56
N GLY A 214 9.99 -9.04 -6.08
CA GLY A 214 9.12 -7.89 -6.26
C GLY A 214 9.26 -6.77 -5.25
N ASP A 215 10.39 -6.65 -4.54
CA ASP A 215 10.68 -5.61 -3.51
C ASP A 215 9.81 -5.66 -2.23
N HIS A 216 8.55 -6.08 -2.33
CA HIS A 216 7.65 -6.30 -1.21
C HIS A 216 6.64 -7.42 -1.48
N ALA A 217 6.11 -8.00 -0.41
CA ALA A 217 5.03 -8.97 -0.43
C ALA A 217 3.90 -8.56 0.53
N GLU A 218 2.66 -8.68 0.06
CA GLU A 218 1.45 -8.28 0.77
C GLU A 218 0.67 -9.51 1.24
N PHE A 219 0.22 -9.48 2.50
CA PHE A 219 -0.58 -10.56 3.09
C PHE A 219 -1.81 -9.99 3.80
N ALA A 220 -2.97 -10.53 3.45
CA ALA A 220 -4.26 -10.23 4.03
C ALA A 220 -4.50 -11.07 5.29
N VAL A 221 -4.63 -10.41 6.44
CA VAL A 221 -5.08 -11.04 7.68
C VAL A 221 -6.55 -10.71 7.89
N SER A 222 -7.40 -11.73 7.93
CA SER A 222 -8.83 -11.50 8.06
C SER A 222 -9.16 -10.81 9.40
N TYR A 223 -10.13 -9.92 9.36
CA TYR A 223 -10.69 -9.26 10.53
C TYR A 223 -11.19 -10.25 11.60
N LYS A 224 -11.69 -11.41 11.15
CA LYS A 224 -12.10 -12.50 12.02
C LYS A 224 -10.92 -13.09 12.80
N ASP A 225 -9.79 -13.33 12.12
CA ASP A 225 -8.60 -13.92 12.73
C ASP A 225 -7.88 -12.93 13.65
N LEU A 226 -7.88 -11.64 13.30
CA LEU A 226 -7.38 -10.60 14.20
C LEU A 226 -8.17 -10.52 15.50
N GLY A 227 -9.49 -10.73 15.46
CA GLY A 227 -10.34 -10.83 16.64
C GLY A 227 -10.19 -9.64 17.59
N LYS A 228 -9.70 -9.89 18.82
CA LYS A 228 -9.46 -8.85 19.83
C LYS A 228 -8.21 -8.01 19.57
N ALA A 229 -7.29 -8.48 18.73
CA ALA A 229 -6.10 -7.72 18.37
C ALA A 229 -6.46 -6.52 17.49
N LEU A 230 -7.57 -6.56 16.74
CA LEU A 230 -8.08 -5.43 15.96
C LEU A 230 -8.68 -4.36 16.88
N LEU A 231 -7.96 -3.25 17.03
CA LEU A 231 -8.30 -2.12 17.92
C LEU A 231 -9.27 -1.15 17.25
N LEU A 232 -9.09 -0.90 15.95
CA LEU A 232 -9.97 -0.05 15.15
C LEU A 232 -10.70 -0.88 14.10
N LYS A 233 -12.03 -0.93 14.20
CA LYS A 233 -12.87 -1.72 13.29
C LYS A 233 -13.38 -0.85 12.13
N PRO A 234 -13.16 -1.25 10.87
CA PRO A 234 -13.88 -0.61 9.77
C PRO A 234 -15.38 -0.88 9.90
N GLU A 235 -16.17 0.10 9.49
CA GLU A 235 -17.63 -0.07 9.41
C GLU A 235 -18.01 -1.33 8.62
N GLY A 236 -19.00 -2.09 9.09
CA GLY A 236 -19.45 -3.34 8.44
C GLY A 236 -18.83 -4.61 9.02
N PHE A 237 -17.77 -4.52 9.84
CA PHE A 237 -17.20 -5.65 10.60
C PHE A 237 -18.26 -6.44 11.40
N SER A 238 -19.28 -5.75 11.93
CA SER A 238 -20.31 -6.33 12.81
C SER A 238 -21.40 -7.17 12.13
N LYS A 239 -21.34 -7.38 10.80
CA LYS A 239 -22.36 -8.18 10.08
C LYS A 239 -21.99 -9.66 9.89
N LEU A 240 -20.82 -10.09 10.35
CA LEU A 240 -20.44 -11.51 10.41
C LEU A 240 -20.93 -12.09 11.74
N LYS A 241 -22.22 -12.41 11.82
CA LYS A 241 -22.77 -13.29 12.85
C LYS A 241 -22.68 -14.74 12.38
#